data_AF-A0A940ETJ7-F1
#
_entry.id   AF-A0A940ETJ7-F1
#
_cell.length_a   1.000
_cell.length_b   1.000
_cell.length_c   1.000
_cell.angle_alpha   90.00
_cell.angle_beta   90.00
_cell.angle_gamma   90.00
#
_symmetry.space_group_name_H-M   'P 1'
#
loop_
_entity.id
_entity.type
_entity.pdbx_description
1 polymer ?
#
loop_
_entity_poly.entity_id
_entity_poly.type
_entity_poly.pdbx_seq_one_letter_code
_entity_poly.pdbx_strand_id
1 'polypeptide(L)'
;MNDPKRTGAPQDDPGADKPQQKKAKPFAQRDAADVRTRTAFNLGRSRIAPMYADDGWMDRLWYDAPREDPTWPEVHTYTDAMSYEPGETVVFHSSTHAESWMLEIVRDGEHPETVHRCEGIPGRFSNTPKDAYKAGCDWPESHRWRIPADARSGFYKVISTCIRPDGSRYVQHHFFVVRPTAATQSSKLLMILPTSTWMAYNDWGGACSYYGVDGEAGNQFTPQLSFHRPWTRGMVWLPEGAPRICAEPVPDPLAAPRYHIKDWAWSHGYGYFYAAAGWAQFDRHFVCWADREGIALDMITQTDLHLRPEILARYKSVVIVGHDEYWSREMRDNMDRFVEAGGKLARFAGNFLWQIRLEDGGRRQVCYKDRAANEDPVRGTDQAHLLTDAWDSLNVKYPSALTVGVSGAMGVFASWGDFAPRNSKGFTVYRPEHWVFEGTHLQYSEVFGAEANIFAYEVDGLDFTFRHGLPYPTGDDGAPADRISILAMALAVNTEGLFPVDGWRYYLGDSPMRGNAIRLYGDDSPESLAKTRHGSGMLVHMPKGQGEVVTAGTCEWLMGLKRNDFFTCRITRNVLDRFTA
;
A
#
# COMPACT_ATOMS: atom_id res chain seq x y z
N MET A 1 -78.64 -33.96 59.50
CA MET A 1 -78.43 -32.54 59.17
C MET A 1 -76.98 -32.21 59.43
N ASN A 2 -76.37 -31.58 58.43
CA ASN A 2 -75.11 -30.83 58.39
C ASN A 2 -73.78 -31.60 58.36
N ASP A 3 -73.11 -31.41 57.22
CA ASP A 3 -71.95 -32.09 56.64
C ASP A 3 -70.66 -31.25 56.89
N PRO A 4 -69.44 -31.85 56.91
CA PRO A 4 -68.22 -31.27 57.49
C PRO A 4 -67.12 -30.95 56.43
N LYS A 5 -65.88 -30.71 56.92
CA LYS A 5 -64.55 -30.69 56.25
C LYS A 5 -63.98 -29.28 56.02
N ARG A 6 -62.66 -28.99 56.11
CA ARG A 6 -61.45 -29.82 55.98
C ARG A 6 -60.21 -29.08 56.55
N THR A 7 -59.21 -29.88 56.91
CA THR A 7 -57.86 -29.59 57.45
C THR A 7 -56.81 -29.28 56.35
N GLY A 8 -55.69 -28.65 56.72
CA GLY A 8 -54.37 -28.88 56.07
C GLY A 8 -53.49 -27.64 55.85
N ALA A 9 -52.25 -27.70 56.35
CA ALA A 9 -51.17 -26.71 56.22
C ALA A 9 -50.63 -26.57 54.77
N PRO A 10 -49.93 -25.46 54.42
CA PRO A 10 -49.54 -25.20 53.04
C PRO A 10 -48.24 -25.92 52.61
N GLN A 11 -48.32 -26.49 51.40
CA GLN A 11 -47.27 -27.10 50.59
C GLN A 11 -46.66 -26.10 49.60
N ASP A 12 -45.45 -26.46 49.16
CA ASP A 12 -44.59 -25.89 48.11
C ASP A 12 -45.30 -25.43 46.82
N ASP A 13 -44.82 -24.32 46.25
CA ASP A 13 -45.20 -23.80 44.94
C ASP A 13 -44.03 -23.96 43.94
N PRO A 14 -44.16 -24.77 42.87
CA PRO A 14 -43.23 -24.78 41.75
C PRO A 14 -43.83 -23.98 40.57
N GLY A 15 -43.67 -22.66 40.59
CA GLY A 15 -43.95 -21.78 39.46
C GLY A 15 -42.70 -21.60 38.58
N ALA A 16 -42.64 -22.34 37.47
CA ALA A 16 -41.57 -22.25 36.48
C ALA A 16 -41.68 -20.97 35.63
N ASP A 17 -40.76 -20.02 35.85
CA ASP A 17 -40.54 -18.89 34.93
C ASP A 17 -39.57 -19.32 33.81
N LYS A 18 -40.09 -19.48 32.59
CA LYS A 18 -39.27 -19.64 31.39
C LYS A 18 -38.76 -18.27 30.94
N PRO A 19 -37.45 -18.07 30.70
CA PRO A 19 -36.98 -16.83 30.10
C PRO A 19 -37.49 -16.75 28.66
N GLN A 20 -38.33 -15.75 28.38
CA GLN A 20 -38.70 -15.38 27.02
C GLN A 20 -37.44 -15.02 26.23
N GLN A 21 -37.06 -15.85 25.26
CA GLN A 21 -36.14 -15.47 24.20
C GLN A 21 -36.72 -14.25 23.48
N LYS A 22 -36.14 -13.07 23.72
CA LYS A 22 -36.37 -11.90 22.87
C LYS A 22 -35.81 -12.22 21.50
N LYS A 23 -36.69 -12.60 20.57
CA LYS A 23 -36.37 -12.70 19.14
C LYS A 23 -35.70 -11.40 18.69
N ALA A 24 -34.51 -11.50 18.10
CA ALA A 24 -33.85 -10.39 17.45
C ALA A 24 -34.80 -9.80 16.39
N LYS A 25 -34.94 -8.48 16.37
CA LYS A 25 -35.73 -7.79 15.34
C LYS A 25 -34.91 -7.78 14.04
N PRO A 26 -35.53 -7.94 12.86
CA PRO A 26 -34.87 -7.78 11.57
C PRO A 26 -34.21 -6.40 11.43
N PHE A 27 -33.14 -6.36 10.63
CA PHE A 27 -32.21 -5.24 10.40
C PHE A 27 -32.87 -3.88 10.09
N ALA A 28 -34.14 -3.86 9.67
CA ALA A 28 -34.82 -2.67 9.13
C ALA A 28 -35.73 -1.91 10.11
N GLN A 29 -35.98 -2.37 11.34
CA GLN A 29 -36.95 -1.70 12.25
C GLN A 29 -36.47 -1.60 13.70
N ARG A 30 -35.68 -0.56 14.01
CA ARG A 30 -35.44 -0.04 15.38
C ARG A 30 -35.43 1.50 15.36
N ASP A 31 -35.82 2.10 16.48
CA ASP A 31 -36.26 3.50 16.62
C ASP A 31 -35.22 4.59 16.35
N ALA A 32 -35.69 5.78 15.96
CA ALA A 32 -34.95 6.94 15.46
C ALA A 32 -34.16 7.75 16.51
N ALA A 33 -33.76 7.13 17.62
CA ALA A 33 -32.92 7.79 18.63
C ALA A 33 -31.43 7.55 18.33
N ASP A 34 -30.79 8.64 17.94
CA ASP A 34 -29.36 8.86 17.74
C ASP A 34 -28.80 8.61 16.31
N VAL A 35 -28.84 9.68 15.51
CA VAL A 35 -28.20 9.72 14.18
C VAL A 35 -26.68 9.55 14.28
N ARG A 36 -26.06 9.81 15.46
CA ARG A 36 -24.61 9.58 15.67
C ARG A 36 -24.25 8.10 15.78
N THR A 37 -25.14 7.23 16.24
CA THR A 37 -24.84 5.79 16.44
C THR A 37 -25.04 4.96 15.18
N ARG A 38 -25.85 5.43 14.21
CA ARG A 38 -26.09 4.71 12.94
C ARG A 38 -25.01 4.91 11.88
N THR A 39 -24.29 6.02 11.92
CA THR A 39 -23.27 6.37 10.91
C THR A 39 -21.83 6.22 11.41
N ALA A 40 -21.62 6.12 12.73
CA ALA A 40 -20.29 5.96 13.29
C ALA A 40 -19.83 4.49 13.34
N PHE A 41 -18.66 4.22 12.77
CA PHE A 41 -17.97 2.93 12.88
C PHE A 41 -16.57 3.12 13.46
N ASN A 42 -16.10 2.10 14.20
CA ASN A 42 -14.79 2.04 14.83
C ASN A 42 -14.52 3.13 15.88
N LEU A 43 -15.55 3.67 16.54
CA LEU A 43 -15.36 4.59 17.65
C LEU A 43 -14.93 3.83 18.92
N GLY A 44 -13.84 4.28 19.54
CA GLY A 44 -13.40 3.76 20.84
C GLY A 44 -14.03 4.53 22.02
N ARG A 45 -13.98 3.95 23.21
CA ARG A 45 -14.25 4.68 24.46
C ARG A 45 -13.14 5.71 24.70
N SER A 46 -13.50 6.93 25.10
CA SER A 46 -12.55 7.96 25.51
C SER A 46 -11.68 7.49 26.69
N ARG A 47 -10.39 7.81 26.65
CA ARG A 47 -9.44 7.53 27.73
C ARG A 47 -8.72 8.82 28.10
N ILE A 48 -8.50 9.05 29.39
CA ILE A 48 -7.67 10.16 29.88
C ILE A 48 -6.30 9.58 30.22
N ALA A 49 -5.25 10.14 29.62
CA ALA A 49 -3.86 9.81 29.90
C ALA A 49 -3.05 11.10 30.06
N PRO A 50 -2.00 11.13 30.91
CA PRO A 50 -1.09 12.26 30.95
C PRO A 50 -0.41 12.45 29.59
N MET A 51 -0.23 13.70 29.20
CA MET A 51 0.55 14.12 28.03
C MET A 51 1.78 14.87 28.55
N TYR A 52 2.96 14.42 28.16
CA TYR A 52 4.23 15.08 28.45
C TYR A 52 4.54 16.10 27.35
N ALA A 53 5.34 17.11 27.68
CA ALA A 53 5.58 18.26 26.79
C ALA A 53 6.32 17.88 25.48
N ASP A 54 6.95 16.71 25.46
CA ASP A 54 7.66 16.11 24.35
C ASP A 54 6.86 15.02 23.62
N ASP A 55 5.67 14.64 24.10
CA ASP A 55 4.83 13.65 23.41
C ASP A 55 4.32 14.17 22.06
N GLY A 56 4.59 13.43 21.00
CA GLY A 56 4.01 13.65 19.67
C GLY A 56 3.84 12.35 18.90
N TRP A 57 3.18 12.43 17.74
CA TRP A 57 3.02 11.29 16.84
C TRP A 57 4.36 10.76 16.31
N MET A 58 5.43 11.57 16.37
CA MET A 58 6.80 11.18 16.02
C MET A 58 7.47 10.34 17.12
N ASP A 59 7.24 10.65 18.40
CA ASP A 59 7.87 9.97 19.54
C ASP A 59 7.06 8.75 20.01
N ARG A 60 5.79 8.68 19.62
CA ARG A 60 4.88 7.59 19.94
C ARG A 60 4.30 6.97 18.69
N LEU A 61 5.11 6.17 18.00
CA LEU A 61 4.62 5.32 16.92
C LEU A 61 3.53 4.39 17.46
N TRP A 62 2.39 4.30 16.77
CA TRP A 62 1.25 3.45 17.12
C TRP A 62 1.02 2.45 16.01
N TYR A 63 0.27 1.40 16.28
CA TYR A 63 -0.08 0.39 15.29
C TYR A 63 -1.51 -0.11 15.52
N ASP A 64 -2.08 -0.74 14.50
CA ASP A 64 -3.38 -1.39 14.60
C ASP A 64 -3.24 -2.78 15.26
N ALA A 65 -4.12 -3.09 16.21
CA ALA A 65 -4.14 -4.38 16.90
C ALA A 65 -5.54 -4.62 17.51
N PRO A 66 -5.96 -5.89 17.64
CA PRO A 66 -7.24 -6.22 18.26
C PRO A 66 -7.20 -5.88 19.75
N ARG A 67 -8.29 -5.35 20.29
CA ARG A 67 -8.41 -5.05 21.73
C ARG A 67 -8.53 -6.30 22.59
N GLU A 68 -9.09 -7.37 22.02
CA GLU A 68 -9.42 -8.62 22.73
C GLU A 68 -10.27 -8.40 24.01
N ASP A 69 -11.12 -7.37 23.99
CA ASP A 69 -12.04 -7.03 25.09
C ASP A 69 -13.42 -7.63 24.80
N PRO A 70 -13.89 -8.63 25.56
CA PRO A 70 -15.20 -9.25 25.35
C PRO A 70 -16.37 -8.27 25.58
N THR A 71 -16.16 -7.17 26.30
CA THR A 71 -17.18 -6.13 26.50
C THR A 71 -17.25 -5.13 25.35
N TRP A 72 -16.30 -5.20 24.41
CA TRP A 72 -16.16 -4.28 23.29
C TRP A 72 -15.77 -5.03 22.01
N PRO A 73 -16.68 -5.85 21.45
CA PRO A 73 -16.35 -6.78 20.39
C PRO A 73 -15.87 -6.07 19.11
N GLU A 74 -14.91 -6.73 18.46
CA GLU A 74 -14.29 -6.38 17.19
C GLU A 74 -14.22 -7.65 16.34
N VAL A 75 -14.09 -7.52 15.01
CA VAL A 75 -13.87 -8.65 14.11
C VAL A 75 -12.74 -8.32 13.14
N HIS A 76 -11.66 -9.07 13.23
CA HIS A 76 -10.54 -8.98 12.29
C HIS A 76 -10.53 -10.20 11.40
N THR A 77 -10.10 -10.06 10.14
CA THR A 77 -10.15 -11.16 9.17
C THR A 77 -8.96 -11.10 8.22
N TYR A 78 -8.42 -12.27 7.86
CA TYR A 78 -7.46 -12.46 6.78
C TYR A 78 -7.79 -13.74 5.99
N THR A 79 -7.04 -14.02 4.92
CA THR A 79 -7.23 -15.18 4.04
C THR A 79 -5.93 -15.96 3.85
N ASP A 80 -6.02 -17.19 3.35
CA ASP A 80 -4.84 -18.05 3.10
C ASP A 80 -3.86 -17.50 2.07
N ALA A 81 -4.35 -16.76 1.07
CA ALA A 81 -3.58 -16.14 0.01
C ALA A 81 -4.14 -14.75 -0.34
N MET A 82 -3.31 -13.94 -1.02
CA MET A 82 -3.74 -12.66 -1.59
C MET A 82 -4.38 -12.80 -2.97
N SER A 83 -4.23 -13.95 -3.64
CA SER A 83 -4.62 -14.13 -5.03
C SER A 83 -5.17 -15.52 -5.29
N TYR A 84 -6.27 -15.58 -6.04
CA TYR A 84 -7.01 -16.80 -6.35
C TYR A 84 -7.48 -16.81 -7.82
N GLU A 85 -7.61 -17.99 -8.40
CA GLU A 85 -8.28 -18.20 -9.68
C GLU A 85 -9.81 -18.29 -9.51
N PRO A 86 -10.58 -17.94 -10.55
CA PRO A 86 -11.99 -18.27 -10.64
C PRO A 86 -12.23 -19.77 -10.37
N GLY A 87 -13.25 -20.08 -9.56
CA GLY A 87 -13.55 -21.45 -9.15
C GLY A 87 -12.81 -21.96 -7.91
N GLU A 88 -11.72 -21.31 -7.49
CA GLU A 88 -11.03 -21.60 -6.21
C GLU A 88 -11.87 -21.20 -5.00
N THR A 89 -11.52 -21.72 -3.83
CA THR A 89 -12.19 -21.39 -2.57
C THR A 89 -11.31 -20.45 -1.75
N VAL A 90 -11.87 -19.29 -1.39
CA VAL A 90 -11.29 -18.38 -0.42
C VAL A 90 -11.69 -18.84 0.97
N VAL A 91 -10.71 -19.12 1.82
CA VAL A 91 -10.90 -19.45 3.24
C VAL A 91 -10.59 -18.20 4.06
N PHE A 92 -11.52 -17.84 4.94
CA PHE A 92 -11.42 -16.68 5.82
C PHE A 92 -11.10 -17.14 7.24
N HIS A 93 -10.13 -16.47 7.84
CA HIS A 93 -9.69 -16.71 9.22
C HIS A 93 -9.98 -15.45 10.03
N SER A 94 -10.73 -15.61 11.11
CA SER A 94 -11.22 -14.46 11.90
C SER A 94 -11.16 -14.73 13.39
N SER A 95 -10.95 -13.67 14.16
CA SER A 95 -11.12 -13.67 15.61
C SER A 95 -12.11 -12.57 16.01
N THR A 96 -13.07 -12.92 16.85
CA THR A 96 -14.06 -11.97 17.37
C THR A 96 -14.68 -12.42 18.68
N HIS A 97 -15.00 -11.46 19.56
CA HIS A 97 -15.87 -11.69 20.72
C HIS A 97 -17.36 -11.45 20.44
N ALA A 98 -17.73 -10.95 19.25
CA ALA A 98 -19.13 -10.81 18.88
C ALA A 98 -19.79 -12.19 18.79
N GLU A 99 -21.05 -12.32 19.20
CA GLU A 99 -21.78 -13.59 19.02
C GLU A 99 -21.93 -13.97 17.55
N SER A 100 -22.10 -12.96 16.70
CA SER A 100 -22.14 -13.11 15.24
C SER A 100 -21.64 -11.86 14.53
N TRP A 101 -21.26 -12.04 13.27
CA TRP A 101 -20.75 -10.98 12.42
C TRP A 101 -21.19 -11.17 10.96
N MET A 102 -20.90 -10.19 10.12
CA MET A 102 -21.23 -10.16 8.70
C MET A 102 -19.98 -9.99 7.85
N LEU A 103 -19.94 -10.68 6.71
CA LEU A 103 -18.92 -10.54 5.68
C LEU A 103 -19.58 -10.11 4.36
N GLU A 104 -19.02 -9.09 3.72
CA GLU A 104 -19.38 -8.67 2.37
C GLU A 104 -18.13 -8.69 1.48
N ILE A 105 -18.25 -9.20 0.24
CA ILE A 105 -17.19 -9.17 -0.77
C ILE A 105 -17.65 -8.29 -1.92
N VAL A 106 -16.82 -7.30 -2.26
CA VAL A 106 -17.08 -6.29 -3.27
C VAL A 106 -15.96 -6.33 -4.29
N ARG A 107 -16.27 -6.58 -5.57
CA ARG A 107 -15.34 -6.31 -6.67
C ARG A 107 -15.23 -4.79 -6.80
N ASP A 108 -14.09 -4.23 -6.41
CA ASP A 108 -13.90 -2.78 -6.34
C ASP A 108 -13.43 -2.21 -7.69
N GLY A 109 -13.68 -0.92 -7.89
CA GLY A 109 -13.44 -0.19 -9.14
C GLY A 109 -14.18 1.13 -9.15
N GLU A 110 -14.46 1.68 -10.34
CA GLU A 110 -15.32 2.86 -10.47
C GLU A 110 -16.76 2.59 -10.03
N HIS A 111 -17.26 1.39 -10.35
CA HIS A 111 -18.59 0.92 -9.97
C HIS A 111 -18.46 -0.34 -9.12
N PRO A 112 -18.28 -0.21 -7.79
CA PRO A 112 -18.11 -1.36 -6.92
C PRO A 112 -19.35 -2.26 -6.95
N GLU A 113 -19.13 -3.57 -7.04
CA GLU A 113 -20.18 -4.58 -7.14
C GLU A 113 -20.08 -5.57 -5.99
N THR A 114 -21.12 -5.66 -5.14
CA THR A 114 -21.20 -6.70 -4.11
C THR A 114 -21.47 -8.05 -4.77
N VAL A 115 -20.49 -8.96 -4.70
CA VAL A 115 -20.55 -10.29 -5.33
C VAL A 115 -20.89 -11.41 -4.35
N HIS A 116 -20.71 -11.15 -3.04
CA HIS A 116 -21.07 -12.10 -1.98
C HIS A 116 -21.40 -11.36 -0.70
N ARG A 117 -22.39 -11.86 0.05
CA ARG A 117 -22.74 -11.36 1.37
C ARG A 117 -23.19 -12.51 2.25
N CYS A 118 -22.67 -12.56 3.47
CA CYS A 118 -23.04 -13.55 4.46
C CYS A 118 -23.24 -12.85 5.81
N GLU A 119 -24.43 -13.00 6.38
CA GLU A 119 -24.81 -12.45 7.67
C GLU A 119 -24.95 -13.58 8.71
N GLY A 120 -24.73 -13.25 9.98
CA GLY A 120 -24.92 -14.21 11.07
C GLY A 120 -23.83 -15.28 11.14
N ILE A 121 -22.63 -15.00 10.64
CA ILE A 121 -21.49 -15.91 10.80
C ILE A 121 -21.21 -16.03 12.31
N PRO A 122 -21.19 -17.25 12.88
CA PRO A 122 -20.92 -17.42 14.30
C PRO A 122 -19.56 -16.85 14.68
N GLY A 123 -19.51 -16.05 15.73
CA GLY A 123 -18.25 -15.50 16.22
C GLY A 123 -17.48 -16.52 17.05
N ARG A 124 -16.16 -16.52 16.85
CA ARG A 124 -15.22 -17.34 17.62
C ARG A 124 -14.02 -16.47 17.99
N PHE A 125 -13.74 -16.36 19.28
CA PHE A 125 -12.53 -15.70 19.74
C PHE A 125 -11.34 -16.66 19.63
N SER A 126 -10.21 -16.12 19.19
CA SER A 126 -8.90 -16.77 19.22
C SER A 126 -7.86 -15.72 19.59
N ASN A 127 -7.03 -16.05 20.57
CA ASN A 127 -5.99 -15.15 21.06
C ASN A 127 -5.01 -14.82 19.94
N THR A 128 -4.65 -13.55 19.80
CA THR A 128 -3.67 -13.08 18.83
C THR A 128 -2.26 -13.28 19.39
N PRO A 129 -1.36 -14.00 18.70
CA PRO A 129 0.04 -14.07 19.09
C PRO A 129 0.66 -12.67 19.18
N LYS A 130 1.51 -12.43 20.19
CA LYS A 130 2.19 -11.14 20.37
C LYS A 130 3.09 -10.76 19.19
N ASP A 131 3.51 -11.77 18.43
CA ASP A 131 4.37 -11.66 17.27
C ASP A 131 3.64 -12.06 15.98
N ALA A 132 2.30 -11.89 15.94
CA ALA A 132 1.49 -12.18 14.76
C ALA A 132 1.96 -11.44 13.50
N TYR A 133 2.65 -10.30 13.65
CA TYR A 133 3.27 -9.58 12.54
C TYR A 133 4.32 -10.42 11.78
N LYS A 134 5.03 -11.34 12.44
CA LYS A 134 6.07 -12.20 11.84
C LYS A 134 5.65 -13.67 11.72
N ALA A 135 4.89 -14.18 12.69
CA ALA A 135 4.47 -15.58 12.75
C ALA A 135 3.12 -15.82 12.05
N GLY A 136 2.29 -14.79 11.90
CA GLY A 136 0.89 -14.93 11.54
C GLY A 136 -0.01 -15.15 12.76
N CYS A 137 -1.32 -15.07 12.55
CA CYS A 137 -2.32 -15.17 13.60
C CYS A 137 -2.69 -16.61 13.97
N ASP A 138 -2.58 -17.55 13.03
CA ASP A 138 -3.02 -18.95 13.17
C ASP A 138 -4.47 -19.12 13.68
N TRP A 139 -5.33 -18.13 13.36
CA TRP A 139 -6.75 -18.21 13.71
C TRP A 139 -7.44 -19.32 12.90
N PRO A 140 -8.45 -20.00 13.47
CA PRO A 140 -9.19 -21.02 12.75
C PRO A 140 -10.01 -20.41 11.61
N GLU A 141 -10.36 -21.26 10.65
CA GLU A 141 -11.35 -20.92 9.63
C GLU A 141 -12.68 -20.48 10.29
N SER A 142 -13.22 -19.35 9.82
CA SER A 142 -14.48 -18.78 10.25
C SER A 142 -15.55 -18.83 9.15
N HIS A 143 -15.15 -18.76 7.89
CA HIS A 143 -16.02 -18.77 6.72
C HIS A 143 -15.26 -19.22 5.47
N ARG A 144 -15.97 -19.73 4.45
CA ARG A 144 -15.41 -20.02 3.13
C ARG A 144 -16.34 -19.58 2.01
N TRP A 145 -15.77 -19.19 0.89
CA TRP A 145 -16.53 -18.82 -0.31
C TRP A 145 -15.85 -19.37 -1.56
N ARG A 146 -16.62 -20.06 -2.40
CA ARG A 146 -16.15 -20.50 -3.72
C ARG A 146 -16.36 -19.38 -4.72
N ILE A 147 -15.27 -18.91 -5.31
CA ILE A 147 -15.30 -17.89 -6.35
C ILE A 147 -16.05 -18.46 -7.57
N PRO A 148 -17.01 -17.73 -8.16
CA PRO A 148 -17.65 -18.15 -9.41
C PRO A 148 -16.61 -18.49 -10.49
N ALA A 149 -16.86 -19.53 -11.29
CA ALA A 149 -15.92 -19.99 -12.31
C ALA A 149 -15.71 -18.96 -13.44
N ASP A 150 -16.66 -18.04 -13.61
CA ASP A 150 -16.67 -16.93 -14.55
C ASP A 150 -16.33 -15.58 -13.89
N ALA A 151 -15.83 -15.59 -12.65
CA ALA A 151 -15.47 -14.37 -11.94
C ALA A 151 -14.44 -13.56 -12.73
N ARG A 152 -14.72 -12.27 -12.89
CA ARG A 152 -13.84 -11.32 -13.58
C ARG A 152 -12.57 -11.10 -12.77
N SER A 153 -11.44 -10.96 -13.46
CA SER A 153 -10.21 -10.53 -12.79
C SER A 153 -10.40 -9.16 -12.13
N GLY A 154 -9.73 -8.94 -11.00
CA GLY A 154 -9.78 -7.65 -10.31
C GLY A 154 -9.50 -7.72 -8.81
N PHE A 155 -9.64 -6.57 -8.15
CA PHE A 155 -9.51 -6.42 -6.70
C PHE A 155 -10.83 -6.70 -6.00
N TYR A 156 -10.85 -7.63 -5.06
CA TYR A 156 -12.03 -8.02 -4.28
C TYR A 156 -11.82 -7.59 -2.83
N LYS A 157 -12.49 -6.50 -2.45
CA LYS A 157 -12.49 -5.96 -1.10
C LYS A 157 -13.42 -6.80 -0.22
N VAL A 158 -12.96 -7.14 0.97
CA VAL A 158 -13.69 -7.90 1.98
C VAL A 158 -13.99 -6.97 3.14
N ILE A 159 -15.25 -6.91 3.55
CA ILE A 159 -15.74 -6.02 4.60
C ILE A 159 -16.32 -6.89 5.72
N SER A 160 -15.61 -6.97 6.84
CA SER A 160 -16.05 -7.67 8.04
C SER A 160 -16.70 -6.68 9.00
N THR A 161 -17.94 -6.93 9.44
CA THR A 161 -18.67 -6.05 10.36
C THR A 161 -19.21 -6.82 11.55
N CYS A 162 -19.02 -6.30 12.77
CA CYS A 162 -19.79 -6.73 13.94
C CYS A 162 -20.49 -5.53 14.62
N ILE A 163 -21.58 -5.82 15.33
CA ILE A 163 -22.35 -4.83 16.09
C ILE A 163 -21.93 -4.90 17.55
N ARG A 164 -21.65 -3.75 18.16
CA ARG A 164 -21.29 -3.64 19.58
C ARG A 164 -22.53 -3.51 20.48
N PRO A 165 -22.41 -3.73 21.80
CA PRO A 165 -23.53 -3.62 22.74
C PRO A 165 -24.22 -2.25 22.73
N ASP A 166 -23.49 -1.18 22.41
CA ASP A 166 -24.02 0.19 22.30
C ASP A 166 -24.71 0.48 20.95
N GLY A 167 -24.78 -0.50 20.06
CA GLY A 167 -25.35 -0.39 18.72
C GLY A 167 -24.39 0.15 17.66
N SER A 168 -23.18 0.59 18.03
CA SER A 168 -22.16 1.03 17.08
C SER A 168 -21.58 -0.15 16.28
N ARG A 169 -20.97 0.15 15.14
CA ARG A 169 -20.37 -0.85 14.26
C ARG A 169 -18.86 -0.90 14.42
N TYR A 170 -18.29 -2.09 14.41
CA TYR A 170 -16.88 -2.29 14.06
C TYR A 170 -16.80 -2.81 12.64
N VAL A 171 -15.92 -2.24 11.82
CA VAL A 171 -15.71 -2.55 10.42
C VAL A 171 -14.21 -2.72 10.16
N GLN A 172 -13.83 -3.86 9.59
CA GLN A 172 -12.49 -4.15 9.12
C GLN A 172 -12.51 -4.41 7.62
N HIS A 173 -11.43 -4.01 6.95
CA HIS A 173 -11.26 -4.22 5.53
C HIS A 173 -10.08 -5.16 5.28
N HIS A 174 -10.33 -6.17 4.46
CA HIS A 174 -9.35 -7.10 3.92
C HIS A 174 -9.49 -7.14 2.39
N PHE A 175 -8.62 -7.87 1.69
CA PHE A 175 -8.78 -8.06 0.26
C PHE A 175 -8.23 -9.41 -0.21
N PHE A 176 -8.65 -9.80 -1.40
CA PHE A 176 -7.92 -10.71 -2.26
C PHE A 176 -8.08 -10.25 -3.72
N VAL A 177 -7.25 -10.79 -4.60
CA VAL A 177 -7.29 -10.55 -6.04
C VAL A 177 -7.80 -11.81 -6.72
N VAL A 178 -8.70 -11.65 -7.69
CA VAL A 178 -9.00 -12.74 -8.62
C VAL A 178 -8.08 -12.57 -9.83
N ARG A 179 -7.12 -13.48 -9.98
CA ARG A 179 -6.18 -13.48 -11.12
C ARG A 179 -6.84 -14.06 -12.37
N PRO A 180 -6.43 -13.61 -13.58
CA PRO A 180 -7.01 -14.08 -14.82
C PRO A 180 -6.54 -15.50 -15.18
N THR A 181 -7.43 -16.33 -15.72
CA THR A 181 -7.09 -17.62 -16.38
C THR A 181 -7.15 -17.47 -17.89
N ALA A 182 -6.76 -18.49 -18.66
CA ALA A 182 -6.93 -18.44 -20.12
C ALA A 182 -8.41 -18.27 -20.52
N ALA A 183 -9.34 -18.75 -19.70
CA ALA A 183 -10.78 -18.64 -19.96
C ALA A 183 -11.39 -17.30 -19.51
N THR A 184 -10.76 -16.61 -18.54
CA THR A 184 -11.31 -15.38 -17.95
C THR A 184 -10.48 -14.13 -18.23
N GLN A 185 -9.39 -14.25 -18.99
CA GLN A 185 -8.62 -13.12 -19.49
C GLN A 185 -9.55 -12.20 -20.30
N SER A 186 -9.58 -10.94 -19.90
CA SER A 186 -10.47 -9.92 -20.48
C SER A 186 -9.71 -8.74 -21.07
N SER A 187 -8.39 -8.66 -20.85
CA SER A 187 -7.55 -7.56 -21.31
C SER A 187 -6.24 -8.03 -21.96
N LYS A 188 -5.65 -7.13 -22.76
CA LYS A 188 -4.25 -7.20 -23.22
C LYS A 188 -3.28 -6.55 -22.23
N LEU A 189 -3.80 -5.84 -21.24
CA LEU A 189 -3.07 -5.09 -20.23
C LEU A 189 -3.20 -5.78 -18.88
N LEU A 190 -2.06 -6.16 -18.30
CA LEU A 190 -1.97 -6.75 -16.98
C LEU A 190 -1.50 -5.70 -15.96
N MET A 191 -2.27 -5.46 -14.92
CA MET A 191 -1.86 -4.62 -13.80
C MET A 191 -1.26 -5.49 -12.70
N ILE A 192 -0.09 -5.10 -12.19
CA ILE A 192 0.55 -5.75 -11.04
C ILE A 192 0.39 -4.85 -9.82
N LEU A 193 -0.29 -5.36 -8.79
CA LEU A 193 -0.47 -4.63 -7.53
C LEU A 193 0.78 -4.75 -6.64
N PRO A 194 1.30 -3.66 -6.06
CA PRO A 194 2.52 -3.65 -5.26
C PRO A 194 2.28 -4.17 -3.83
N THR A 195 1.76 -5.40 -3.73
CA THR A 195 1.36 -6.03 -2.47
C THR A 195 2.51 -6.24 -1.48
N SER A 196 3.75 -6.37 -1.97
CA SER A 196 4.93 -6.45 -1.10
C SER A 196 5.27 -5.11 -0.44
N THR A 197 5.05 -4.00 -1.15
CA THR A 197 5.11 -2.66 -0.54
C THR A 197 4.02 -2.52 0.51
N TRP A 198 2.78 -2.91 0.20
CA TRP A 198 1.70 -2.84 1.20
C TRP A 198 2.05 -3.65 2.45
N MET A 199 2.64 -4.84 2.30
CA MET A 199 3.06 -5.67 3.43
C MET A 199 4.13 -4.98 4.27
N ALA A 200 5.13 -4.35 3.64
CA ALA A 200 6.20 -3.63 4.32
C ALA A 200 5.69 -2.46 5.19
N TYR A 201 4.57 -1.86 4.80
CA TYR A 201 3.89 -0.79 5.53
C TYR A 201 2.73 -1.28 6.42
N ASN A 202 2.42 -2.58 6.44
CA ASN A 202 1.37 -3.14 7.29
C ASN A 202 1.87 -3.27 8.73
N ASP A 203 1.55 -2.28 9.56
CA ASP A 203 1.85 -2.24 11.00
C ASP A 203 0.92 -3.11 11.86
N TRP A 204 -0.08 -3.76 11.26
CA TRP A 204 -1.04 -4.56 12.02
C TRP A 204 -0.34 -5.66 12.82
N GLY A 205 -0.68 -5.72 14.11
CA GLY A 205 -0.15 -6.69 15.06
C GLY A 205 1.12 -6.23 15.77
N GLY A 206 1.72 -5.08 15.43
CA GLY A 206 2.77 -4.46 16.25
C GLY A 206 4.05 -4.07 15.52
N ALA A 207 4.32 -4.57 14.32
CA ALA A 207 5.54 -4.26 13.59
C ALA A 207 5.37 -4.31 12.07
N CYS A 208 6.23 -3.55 11.39
CA CYS A 208 6.38 -3.46 9.95
C CYS A 208 7.87 -3.34 9.57
N SER A 209 8.19 -2.99 8.31
CA SER A 209 9.57 -2.82 7.82
C SER A 209 10.23 -1.47 8.17
N TYR A 210 9.57 -0.63 8.97
CA TYR A 210 10.10 0.70 9.36
C TYR A 210 10.17 0.90 10.86
N TYR A 211 9.23 0.33 11.61
CA TYR A 211 9.25 0.31 13.07
C TYR A 211 8.46 -0.88 13.60
N GLY A 212 8.54 -1.11 14.91
CA GLY A 212 7.69 -2.06 15.57
C GLY A 212 8.10 -2.34 17.00
N VAL A 213 7.43 -3.34 17.56
CA VAL A 213 7.69 -3.87 18.90
C VAL A 213 8.60 -5.11 18.87
N ASP A 214 9.38 -5.30 17.80
CA ASP A 214 10.33 -6.42 17.69
C ASP A 214 11.64 -6.10 18.43
N GLY A 215 12.47 -7.13 18.60
CA GLY A 215 13.74 -7.05 19.33
C GLY A 215 13.58 -7.05 20.86
N GLU A 216 14.69 -7.20 21.58
CA GLU A 216 14.71 -7.38 23.05
C GLU A 216 14.09 -6.19 23.80
N ALA A 217 14.32 -4.98 23.30
CA ALA A 217 13.78 -3.75 23.88
C ALA A 217 12.37 -3.39 23.36
N GLY A 218 11.81 -4.15 22.42
CA GLY A 218 10.47 -3.92 21.87
C GLY A 218 10.32 -2.59 21.12
N ASN A 219 11.35 -2.17 20.39
CA ASN A 219 11.41 -0.88 19.69
C ASN A 219 12.09 -0.98 18.31
N GLN A 220 12.13 -2.17 17.72
CA GLN A 220 12.71 -2.40 16.41
C GLN A 220 11.66 -2.78 15.38
N PHE A 221 11.91 -2.38 14.14
CA PHE A 221 11.24 -2.99 13.00
C PHE A 221 11.63 -4.46 12.89
N THR A 222 10.78 -5.24 12.24
CA THR A 222 11.06 -6.66 11.99
C THR A 222 11.48 -6.88 10.54
N PRO A 223 12.53 -7.67 10.28
CA PRO A 223 12.89 -8.04 8.91
C PRO A 223 11.95 -9.10 8.33
N GLN A 224 11.06 -9.70 9.13
CA GLN A 224 10.18 -10.79 8.72
C GLN A 224 8.71 -10.43 8.90
N LEU A 225 7.93 -10.52 7.83
CA LEU A 225 6.52 -10.18 7.84
C LEU A 225 5.68 -11.35 7.34
N SER A 226 4.67 -11.74 8.12
CA SER A 226 3.71 -12.76 7.72
C SER A 226 2.56 -12.14 6.93
N PHE A 227 2.12 -12.84 5.89
CA PHE A 227 0.88 -12.53 5.20
C PHE A 227 -0.36 -13.04 5.94
N HIS A 228 -0.22 -14.04 6.82
CA HIS A 228 -1.34 -14.63 7.57
C HIS A 228 -1.76 -13.78 8.77
N ARG A 229 -2.03 -12.50 8.49
CA ARG A 229 -2.49 -11.49 9.44
C ARG A 229 -3.41 -10.48 8.73
N PRO A 230 -4.31 -9.81 9.46
CA PRO A 230 -5.10 -8.70 8.95
C PRO A 230 -4.27 -7.53 8.41
N TRP A 231 -4.92 -6.67 7.62
CA TRP A 231 -4.36 -5.42 7.13
C TRP A 231 -4.70 -4.25 8.03
N THR A 232 -3.72 -3.37 8.23
CA THR A 232 -3.92 -2.13 8.99
C THR A 232 -4.99 -1.25 8.36
N ARG A 233 -5.76 -0.60 9.21
CA ARG A 233 -6.84 0.28 8.76
C ARG A 233 -6.31 1.42 7.89
N GLY A 234 -6.92 1.56 6.72
CA GLY A 234 -6.63 2.61 5.74
C GLY A 234 -5.89 2.13 4.50
N MET A 235 -5.25 0.96 4.55
CA MET A 235 -4.54 0.37 3.39
C MET A 235 -5.51 -0.02 2.26
N VAL A 236 -6.64 -0.65 2.63
CA VAL A 236 -7.64 -1.17 1.68
C VAL A 236 -8.79 -0.19 1.42
N TRP A 237 -9.14 0.65 2.39
CA TRP A 237 -10.24 1.60 2.25
C TRP A 237 -10.01 2.87 3.07
N LEU A 238 -10.37 4.01 2.48
CA LEU A 238 -10.38 5.32 3.12
C LEU A 238 -11.72 6.03 2.87
N PRO A 239 -12.20 6.83 3.86
CA PRO A 239 -13.34 7.71 3.65
C PRO A 239 -12.98 8.83 2.68
N GLU A 240 -14.00 9.36 2.01
CA GLU A 240 -13.85 10.59 1.23
C GLU A 240 -13.30 11.72 2.10
N GLY A 241 -12.35 12.50 1.56
CA GLY A 241 -11.69 13.58 2.28
C GLY A 241 -10.55 13.15 3.21
N ALA A 242 -10.23 11.86 3.33
CA ALA A 242 -9.00 11.43 4.00
C ALA A 242 -7.77 12.11 3.37
N PRO A 243 -6.84 12.69 4.18
CA PRO A 243 -5.69 13.38 3.64
C PRO A 243 -4.76 12.46 2.83
N ARG A 244 -4.19 12.98 1.74
CA ARG A 244 -3.06 12.32 1.06
C ARG A 244 -1.73 12.80 1.63
N ILE A 245 -0.69 12.00 1.43
CA ILE A 245 0.66 12.28 1.93
C ILE A 245 1.20 13.64 1.44
N CYS A 246 0.98 13.99 0.17
CA CYS A 246 1.42 15.25 -0.44
C CYS A 246 0.30 16.24 -0.72
N ALA A 247 -0.84 16.08 -0.05
CA ALA A 247 -1.94 17.02 -0.21
C ALA A 247 -1.64 18.38 0.44
N GLU A 248 -2.26 19.38 -0.16
CA GLU A 248 -2.31 20.79 0.26
C GLU A 248 -2.83 21.00 1.69
N PRO A 249 -2.51 22.16 2.31
CA PRO A 249 -1.89 23.34 1.71
C PRO A 249 -0.36 23.31 1.65
N VAL A 250 0.21 24.04 0.68
CA VAL A 250 1.63 24.42 0.75
C VAL A 250 1.83 25.24 2.02
N PRO A 251 2.83 24.93 2.86
CA PRO A 251 3.10 25.74 4.06
C PRO A 251 3.32 27.21 3.69
N ASP A 252 3.00 28.16 4.56
CA ASP A 252 3.43 29.54 4.34
C ASP A 252 4.97 29.65 4.38
N PRO A 253 5.58 30.69 3.79
CA PRO A 253 6.99 30.97 4.01
C PRO A 253 7.29 31.07 5.51
N LEU A 254 8.38 30.43 5.97
CA LEU A 254 8.80 30.41 7.37
C LEU A 254 7.84 29.72 8.35
N ALA A 255 6.78 29.04 7.87
CA ALA A 255 5.93 28.22 8.71
C ALA A 255 6.59 26.88 9.02
N ALA A 256 6.33 26.36 10.23
CA ALA A 256 6.75 25.02 10.61
C ALA A 256 6.15 23.96 9.67
N PRO A 257 6.89 22.89 9.35
CA PRO A 257 6.38 21.80 8.53
C PRO A 257 5.20 21.10 9.22
N ARG A 258 4.29 20.57 8.41
CA ARG A 258 3.09 19.86 8.87
C ARG A 258 2.94 18.54 8.13
N TYR A 259 2.40 17.55 8.83
CA TYR A 259 2.18 16.20 8.32
C TYR A 259 0.75 15.78 8.59
N HIS A 260 -0.19 16.42 7.87
CA HIS A 260 -1.63 16.30 8.08
C HIS A 260 -2.12 14.85 8.10
N ILE A 261 -1.48 13.98 7.34
CA ILE A 261 -1.78 12.55 7.33
C ILE A 261 -1.62 11.92 8.72
N LYS A 262 -0.56 12.28 9.46
CA LYS A 262 -0.25 11.71 10.78
C LYS A 262 -1.21 12.24 11.84
N ASP A 263 -1.44 13.55 11.83
CA ASP A 263 -2.41 14.21 12.71
C ASP A 263 -3.81 13.60 12.54
N TRP A 264 -4.21 13.40 11.29
CA TRP A 264 -5.50 12.81 10.94
C TRP A 264 -5.58 11.33 11.34
N ALA A 265 -4.54 10.53 11.04
CA ALA A 265 -4.54 9.11 11.41
C ALA A 265 -4.61 8.90 12.92
N TRP A 266 -3.82 9.66 13.68
CA TRP A 266 -3.84 9.61 15.14
C TRP A 266 -5.23 9.95 15.70
N SER A 267 -5.85 11.02 15.20
CA SER A 267 -7.15 11.49 15.68
C SER A 267 -8.34 10.61 15.25
N HIS A 268 -8.22 9.88 14.14
CA HIS A 268 -9.32 9.07 13.58
C HIS A 268 -9.12 7.55 13.75
N GLY A 269 -8.00 7.13 14.35
CA GLY A 269 -7.67 5.73 14.62
C GLY A 269 -7.39 4.94 13.35
N TYR A 270 -6.52 5.46 12.48
CA TYR A 270 -5.98 4.77 11.29
C TYR A 270 -4.52 4.35 11.53
N GLY A 271 -4.05 3.37 10.76
CA GLY A 271 -2.67 2.90 10.82
C GLY A 271 -1.67 4.02 10.55
N TYR A 272 -0.46 3.90 11.09
CA TYR A 272 0.56 4.95 11.01
C TYR A 272 0.92 5.30 9.57
N PHE A 273 0.93 4.30 8.70
CA PHE A 273 1.34 4.39 7.30
C PHE A 273 0.20 4.29 6.30
N TYR A 274 -1.05 4.53 6.71
CA TYR A 274 -2.21 4.39 5.80
C TYR A 274 -2.11 5.19 4.50
N ALA A 275 -1.37 6.30 4.50
CA ALA A 275 -1.19 7.20 3.35
C ALA A 275 0.09 6.94 2.56
N ALA A 276 0.94 6.00 2.99
CA ALA A 276 2.22 5.70 2.35
C ALA A 276 2.13 4.51 1.38
N ALA A 277 1.12 3.64 1.51
CA ALA A 277 0.90 2.50 0.63
C ALA A 277 -0.59 2.13 0.57
N GLY A 278 -0.93 1.17 -0.30
CA GLY A 278 -2.23 0.50 -0.29
C GLY A 278 -3.17 0.91 -1.42
N TRP A 279 -4.12 0.00 -1.69
CA TRP A 279 -5.17 0.15 -2.69
C TRP A 279 -5.93 1.48 -2.60
N ALA A 280 -6.32 1.87 -1.38
CA ALA A 280 -7.17 3.05 -1.17
C ALA A 280 -6.46 4.36 -1.54
N GLN A 281 -5.16 4.42 -1.26
CA GLN A 281 -4.35 5.61 -1.45
C GLN A 281 -3.81 5.68 -2.89
N PHE A 282 -3.47 4.55 -3.51
CA PHE A 282 -2.83 4.55 -4.82
C PHE A 282 -3.67 3.86 -5.90
N ASP A 283 -3.54 2.54 -6.02
CA ASP A 283 -3.96 1.73 -7.16
C ASP A 283 -5.41 1.94 -7.60
N ARG A 284 -6.33 2.11 -6.63
CA ARG A 284 -7.76 2.32 -6.92
C ARG A 284 -7.98 3.50 -7.87
N HIS A 285 -7.19 4.56 -7.76
CA HIS A 285 -7.37 5.76 -8.58
C HIS A 285 -7.07 5.50 -10.05
N PHE A 286 -6.05 4.70 -10.37
CA PHE A 286 -5.77 4.28 -11.74
C PHE A 286 -6.89 3.40 -12.29
N VAL A 287 -7.39 2.45 -11.50
CA VAL A 287 -8.47 1.54 -11.90
C VAL A 287 -9.76 2.29 -12.18
N CYS A 288 -10.16 3.22 -11.30
CA CYS A 288 -11.33 4.07 -11.53
C CYS A 288 -11.19 4.91 -12.80
N TRP A 289 -10.00 5.44 -13.08
CA TRP A 289 -9.75 6.19 -14.32
C TRP A 289 -9.76 5.28 -15.56
N ALA A 290 -9.17 4.09 -15.48
CA ALA A 290 -9.21 3.11 -16.57
C ALA A 290 -10.65 2.69 -16.90
N ASP A 291 -11.48 2.42 -15.89
CA ASP A 291 -12.90 2.10 -16.06
C ASP A 291 -13.66 3.22 -16.81
N ARG A 292 -13.49 4.48 -16.39
CA ARG A 292 -14.16 5.65 -17.01
C ARG A 292 -13.79 5.83 -18.49
N GLU A 293 -12.61 5.37 -18.87
CA GLU A 293 -12.05 5.55 -20.20
C GLU A 293 -12.20 4.27 -21.04
N GLY A 294 -12.90 3.26 -20.53
CA GLY A 294 -13.18 2.01 -21.23
C GLY A 294 -11.96 1.10 -21.40
N ILE A 295 -10.94 1.24 -20.55
CA ILE A 295 -9.74 0.40 -20.58
C ILE A 295 -9.93 -0.79 -19.65
N ALA A 296 -10.07 -1.99 -20.23
CA ALA A 296 -10.13 -3.23 -19.49
C ALA A 296 -8.77 -3.54 -18.84
N LEU A 297 -8.79 -4.07 -17.61
CA LEU A 297 -7.61 -4.49 -16.86
C LEU A 297 -7.83 -5.89 -16.30
N ASP A 298 -6.84 -6.77 -16.49
CA ASP A 298 -6.69 -7.93 -15.63
C ASP A 298 -5.64 -7.62 -14.55
N MET A 299 -5.75 -8.23 -13.36
CA MET A 299 -4.92 -7.89 -12.20
C MET A 299 -4.26 -9.12 -11.59
N ILE A 300 -3.02 -8.95 -11.14
CA ILE A 300 -2.30 -9.93 -10.31
C ILE A 300 -1.60 -9.25 -9.13
N THR A 301 -1.22 -10.05 -8.14
CA THR A 301 -0.37 -9.61 -7.03
C THR A 301 1.11 -9.81 -7.38
N GLN A 302 2.01 -9.13 -6.68
CA GLN A 302 3.46 -9.40 -6.82
C GLN A 302 3.81 -10.85 -6.47
N THR A 303 3.09 -11.49 -5.53
CA THR A 303 3.27 -12.92 -5.22
C THR A 303 2.95 -13.82 -6.41
N ASP A 304 2.00 -13.45 -7.27
CA ASP A 304 1.76 -14.17 -8.54
C ASP A 304 2.91 -13.96 -9.52
N LEU A 305 3.45 -12.75 -9.63
CA LEU A 305 4.62 -12.50 -10.48
C LEU A 305 5.84 -13.33 -10.05
N HIS A 306 5.99 -13.55 -8.74
CA HIS A 306 7.04 -14.39 -8.18
C HIS A 306 6.79 -15.88 -8.45
N LEU A 307 5.60 -16.41 -8.11
CA LEU A 307 5.32 -17.85 -8.11
C LEU A 307 4.76 -18.38 -9.43
N ARG A 308 4.18 -17.52 -10.27
CA ARG A 308 3.40 -17.86 -11.47
C ARG A 308 3.77 -16.95 -12.66
N PRO A 309 5.06 -16.81 -13.02
CA PRO A 309 5.48 -15.90 -14.08
C PRO A 309 4.94 -16.25 -15.47
N GLU A 310 4.48 -17.49 -15.69
CA GLU A 310 3.84 -17.93 -16.92
C GLU A 310 2.58 -17.12 -17.28
N ILE A 311 1.98 -16.43 -16.30
CA ILE A 311 0.86 -15.50 -16.54
C ILE A 311 1.26 -14.42 -17.55
N LEU A 312 2.51 -13.92 -17.50
CA LEU A 312 3.00 -12.85 -18.37
C LEU A 312 2.95 -13.22 -19.86
N ALA A 313 3.10 -14.50 -20.21
CA ALA A 313 3.12 -14.96 -21.60
C ALA A 313 1.80 -14.69 -22.36
N ARG A 314 0.73 -14.37 -21.64
CA ARG A 314 -0.60 -14.06 -22.21
C ARG A 314 -0.82 -12.56 -22.47
N TYR A 315 0.11 -11.72 -22.07
CA TYR A 315 -0.04 -10.26 -22.14
C TYR A 315 1.04 -9.65 -23.02
N LYS A 316 0.68 -8.54 -23.66
CA LYS A 316 1.65 -7.70 -24.41
C LYS A 316 2.23 -6.60 -23.53
N SER A 317 1.43 -6.12 -22.58
CA SER A 317 1.77 -4.98 -21.75
C SER A 317 1.48 -5.25 -20.28
N VAL A 318 2.38 -4.76 -19.44
CA VAL A 318 2.21 -4.69 -17.99
C VAL A 318 2.14 -3.22 -17.57
N VAL A 319 1.29 -2.93 -16.57
CA VAL A 319 1.24 -1.63 -15.90
C VAL A 319 1.44 -1.76 -14.39
N ILE A 320 2.20 -0.84 -13.82
CA ILE A 320 2.44 -0.70 -12.37
C ILE A 320 2.24 0.77 -12.02
N VAL A 321 1.59 1.08 -10.90
CA VAL A 321 1.23 2.45 -10.53
C VAL A 321 1.45 2.74 -9.05
N GLY A 322 1.63 4.02 -8.72
CA GLY A 322 1.69 4.46 -7.33
C GLY A 322 3.02 4.12 -6.68
N HIS A 323 3.02 3.21 -5.71
CA HIS A 323 4.18 2.95 -4.87
C HIS A 323 4.58 1.48 -4.87
N ASP A 324 5.62 1.12 -5.63
CA ASP A 324 6.10 -0.25 -5.86
C ASP A 324 7.56 -0.45 -5.39
N GLU A 325 7.83 -0.09 -4.14
CA GLU A 325 9.17 -0.08 -3.55
C GLU A 325 9.83 -1.44 -3.28
N TYR A 326 9.05 -2.49 -2.97
CA TYR A 326 9.60 -3.78 -2.54
C TYR A 326 9.41 -4.87 -3.61
N TRP A 327 10.51 -5.45 -4.08
CA TRP A 327 10.53 -6.46 -5.16
C TRP A 327 11.44 -7.63 -4.83
N SER A 328 11.04 -8.85 -5.17
CA SER A 328 11.96 -9.98 -5.08
C SER A 328 12.86 -10.05 -6.32
N ARG A 329 13.99 -10.76 -6.20
CA ARG A 329 14.88 -11.00 -7.34
C ARG A 329 14.17 -11.70 -8.48
N GLU A 330 13.39 -12.73 -8.17
CA GLU A 330 12.60 -13.50 -9.12
C GLU A 330 11.58 -12.64 -9.84
N MET A 331 10.85 -11.78 -9.12
CA MET A 331 9.89 -10.85 -9.74
C MET A 331 10.56 -9.96 -10.78
N ARG A 332 11.73 -9.43 -10.41
CA ARG A 332 12.50 -8.52 -11.26
C ARG A 332 13.09 -9.24 -12.48
N ASP A 333 13.65 -10.42 -12.29
CA ASP A 333 14.16 -11.26 -13.38
C ASP A 333 13.02 -11.72 -14.32
N ASN A 334 11.82 -11.98 -13.80
CA ASN A 334 10.64 -12.31 -14.60
C ASN A 334 10.18 -11.13 -15.46
N MET A 335 10.18 -9.91 -14.90
CA MET A 335 9.88 -8.70 -15.65
C MET A 335 10.91 -8.41 -16.74
N ASP A 336 12.19 -8.56 -16.41
CA ASP A 336 13.28 -8.38 -17.36
C ASP A 336 13.17 -9.32 -18.55
N ARG A 337 12.95 -10.62 -18.29
CA ARG A 337 12.72 -11.61 -19.37
C ARG A 337 11.49 -11.28 -20.21
N PHE A 338 10.42 -10.83 -19.59
CA PHE A 338 9.20 -10.43 -20.30
C PHE A 338 9.47 -9.27 -21.27
N VAL A 339 10.13 -8.21 -20.80
CA VAL A 339 10.45 -7.05 -21.65
C VAL A 339 11.45 -7.43 -22.74
N GLU A 340 12.50 -8.18 -22.40
CA GLU A 340 13.50 -8.62 -23.37
C GLU A 340 12.91 -9.46 -24.51
N ALA A 341 11.86 -10.23 -24.21
CA ALA A 341 11.12 -11.04 -25.16
C ALA A 341 10.06 -10.27 -25.98
N GLY A 342 9.95 -8.96 -25.82
CA GLY A 342 9.01 -8.11 -26.59
C GLY A 342 7.82 -7.58 -25.78
N GLY A 343 7.73 -7.93 -24.50
CA GLY A 343 6.78 -7.34 -23.58
C GLY A 343 7.05 -5.85 -23.34
N LYS A 344 6.02 -5.12 -22.93
CA LYS A 344 6.10 -3.68 -22.70
C LYS A 344 5.71 -3.33 -21.27
N LEU A 345 6.49 -2.47 -20.62
CA LEU A 345 6.25 -2.07 -19.22
C LEU A 345 5.95 -0.58 -19.12
N ALA A 346 4.71 -0.25 -18.73
CA ALA A 346 4.31 1.10 -18.37
C ALA A 346 4.32 1.25 -16.84
N ARG A 347 5.26 2.02 -16.30
CA ARG A 347 5.38 2.25 -14.86
C ARG A 347 5.05 3.71 -14.53
N PHE A 348 3.96 3.93 -13.83
CA PHE A 348 3.53 5.23 -13.33
C PHE A 348 3.63 5.27 -11.81
N ALA A 349 4.84 5.02 -11.30
CA ALA A 349 5.12 4.73 -9.91
C ALA A 349 6.49 5.28 -9.48
N GLY A 350 6.71 5.41 -8.18
CA GLY A 350 7.96 5.89 -7.58
C GLY A 350 8.53 4.95 -6.51
N ASN A 351 9.75 5.28 -6.09
CA ASN A 351 10.53 4.63 -5.05
C ASN A 351 10.96 3.19 -5.34
N PHE A 352 11.39 2.84 -6.56
CA PHE A 352 11.86 1.47 -6.84
C PHE A 352 13.21 1.20 -6.13
N LEU A 353 13.22 0.52 -4.98
CA LEU A 353 14.37 0.54 -4.07
C LEU A 353 14.78 -0.81 -3.48
N TRP A 354 13.88 -1.55 -2.81
CA TRP A 354 14.26 -2.68 -1.96
C TRP A 354 14.20 -4.02 -2.67
N GLN A 355 15.27 -4.79 -2.53
CA GLN A 355 15.26 -6.22 -2.74
C GLN A 355 14.67 -6.94 -1.51
N ILE A 356 13.69 -7.81 -1.75
CA ILE A 356 13.10 -8.70 -0.75
C ILE A 356 13.31 -10.17 -1.11
N ARG A 357 13.04 -11.04 -0.13
CA ARG A 357 12.75 -12.46 -0.39
C ARG A 357 11.30 -12.74 -0.05
N LEU A 358 10.68 -13.59 -0.87
CA LEU A 358 9.41 -14.22 -0.55
C LEU A 358 9.68 -15.68 -0.20
N GLU A 359 9.52 -16.02 1.07
CA GLU A 359 9.77 -17.34 1.64
C GLU A 359 8.45 -18.08 1.91
N ASP A 360 8.54 -19.37 2.21
CA ASP A 360 7.39 -20.24 2.53
C ASP A 360 6.27 -20.21 1.48
N GLY A 361 6.64 -20.16 0.20
CA GLY A 361 5.67 -20.07 -0.90
C GLY A 361 4.93 -18.72 -0.94
N GLY A 362 5.61 -17.63 -0.56
CA GLY A 362 5.05 -16.28 -0.57
C GLY A 362 4.27 -15.90 0.70
N ARG A 363 4.28 -16.75 1.73
CA ARG A 363 3.62 -16.45 3.02
C ARG A 363 4.43 -15.55 3.94
N ARG A 364 5.76 -15.51 3.75
CA ARG A 364 6.66 -14.65 4.52
C ARG A 364 7.44 -13.73 3.59
N GLN A 365 7.40 -12.44 3.87
CA GLN A 365 8.26 -11.44 3.23
C GLN A 365 9.45 -11.14 4.15
N VAL A 366 10.66 -11.18 3.60
CA VAL A 366 11.89 -10.90 4.34
C VAL A 366 12.63 -9.72 3.73
N CYS A 367 12.99 -8.74 4.57
CA CYS A 367 13.81 -7.60 4.20
C CYS A 367 14.59 -7.04 5.39
N TYR A 368 15.91 -7.23 5.39
CA TYR A 368 16.80 -6.73 6.44
C TYR A 368 17.19 -5.26 6.27
N LYS A 369 16.98 -4.69 5.08
CA LYS A 369 17.24 -3.28 4.76
C LYS A 369 18.69 -2.90 5.08
N ASP A 370 18.91 -1.76 5.75
CA ASP A 370 20.25 -1.31 6.18
C ASP A 370 20.98 -2.30 7.11
N ARG A 371 20.26 -3.24 7.75
CA ARG A 371 20.87 -4.30 8.58
C ARG A 371 21.41 -5.46 7.76
N ALA A 372 21.09 -5.55 6.47
CA ALA A 372 21.36 -6.74 5.66
C ALA A 372 22.85 -7.08 5.59
N ALA A 373 23.71 -6.05 5.51
CA ALA A 373 25.15 -6.20 5.47
C ALA A 373 25.75 -6.84 6.75
N ASN A 374 24.99 -6.90 7.84
CA ASN A 374 25.44 -7.42 9.13
C ASN A 374 24.63 -8.63 9.61
N GLU A 375 23.34 -8.70 9.26
CA GLU A 375 22.38 -9.61 9.91
C GLU A 375 21.66 -10.56 8.95
N ASP A 376 21.67 -10.30 7.64
CA ASP A 376 20.95 -11.16 6.70
C ASP A 376 21.67 -12.52 6.57
N PRO A 377 20.99 -13.65 6.84
CA PRO A 377 21.63 -14.98 6.86
C PRO A 377 22.18 -15.43 5.51
N VAL A 378 21.77 -14.82 4.39
CA VAL A 378 22.32 -15.16 3.06
C VAL A 378 23.63 -14.43 2.75
N ARG A 379 24.07 -13.52 3.62
CA ARG A 379 25.31 -12.79 3.44
C ARG A 379 26.51 -13.74 3.43
N GLY A 380 27.36 -13.63 2.40
CA GLY A 380 28.59 -14.41 2.29
C GLY A 380 28.37 -15.89 1.98
N THR A 381 27.13 -16.30 1.66
CA THR A 381 26.81 -17.63 1.15
C THR A 381 26.73 -17.60 -0.38
N ASP A 382 26.48 -18.75 -1.00
CA ASP A 382 26.15 -18.87 -2.42
C ASP A 382 24.84 -18.12 -2.81
N GLN A 383 23.99 -17.84 -1.81
CA GLN A 383 22.75 -17.06 -1.95
C GLN A 383 22.95 -15.56 -1.72
N ALA A 384 24.18 -15.05 -1.67
CA ALA A 384 24.45 -13.62 -1.44
C ALA A 384 23.80 -12.68 -2.47
N HIS A 385 23.48 -13.16 -3.68
CA HIS A 385 22.72 -12.42 -4.68
C HIS A 385 21.23 -12.20 -4.31
N LEU A 386 20.76 -12.85 -3.25
CA LEU A 386 19.43 -12.72 -2.64
C LEU A 386 19.43 -11.85 -1.37
N LEU A 387 20.54 -11.15 -1.09
CA LEU A 387 20.63 -10.22 0.02
C LEU A 387 19.51 -9.18 -0.04
N THR A 388 18.86 -8.91 1.09
CA THR A 388 17.68 -8.04 1.13
C THR A 388 18.02 -6.61 1.53
N ASP A 389 18.80 -5.98 0.66
CA ASP A 389 19.22 -4.59 0.71
C ASP A 389 18.64 -3.81 -0.49
N ALA A 390 19.05 -2.56 -0.76
CA ALA A 390 18.59 -1.86 -1.97
C ALA A 390 19.28 -2.47 -3.17
N TRP A 391 18.54 -2.47 -4.29
CA TRP A 391 19.04 -2.83 -5.60
C TRP A 391 20.35 -2.14 -5.97
N ASP A 392 20.41 -0.84 -5.74
CA ASP A 392 21.53 0.03 -6.09
C ASP A 392 22.66 0.00 -5.04
N SER A 393 22.52 -0.77 -3.95
CA SER A 393 23.54 -0.80 -2.89
C SER A 393 24.82 -1.49 -3.34
N LEU A 394 25.94 -1.13 -2.68
CA LEU A 394 27.25 -1.77 -2.87
C LEU A 394 27.24 -3.28 -2.55
N ASN A 395 26.21 -3.77 -1.84
CA ASN A 395 26.10 -5.19 -1.49
C ASN A 395 25.35 -6.00 -2.55
N VAL A 396 24.33 -5.41 -3.19
CA VAL A 396 23.48 -6.10 -4.18
C VAL A 396 24.01 -5.91 -5.60
N LYS A 397 24.45 -4.68 -5.94
CA LYS A 397 25.03 -4.32 -7.24
C LYS A 397 24.15 -4.72 -8.43
N TYR A 398 22.84 -4.52 -8.32
CA TYR A 398 21.88 -4.74 -9.40
C TYR A 398 21.05 -3.47 -9.60
N PRO A 399 21.60 -2.42 -10.24
CA PRO A 399 20.97 -1.10 -10.27
C PRO A 399 19.55 -1.11 -10.83
N SER A 400 18.61 -0.43 -10.17
CA SER A 400 17.18 -0.41 -10.51
C SER A 400 16.91 0.03 -11.96
N ALA A 401 17.74 0.95 -12.45
CA ALA A 401 17.66 1.50 -13.81
C ALA A 401 17.80 0.44 -14.91
N LEU A 402 18.42 -0.72 -14.64
CA LEU A 402 18.49 -1.82 -15.59
C LEU A 402 17.11 -2.42 -15.92
N THR A 403 16.14 -2.32 -15.00
CA THR A 403 14.78 -2.87 -15.17
C THR A 403 13.79 -1.77 -15.51
N VAL A 404 13.73 -0.71 -14.71
CA VAL A 404 12.69 0.33 -14.83
C VAL A 404 13.21 1.65 -15.40
N GLY A 405 14.47 1.73 -15.82
CA GLY A 405 15.06 2.93 -16.45
C GLY A 405 15.37 4.09 -15.49
N VAL A 406 15.04 3.98 -14.21
CA VAL A 406 15.29 4.96 -13.14
C VAL A 406 15.54 4.22 -11.81
N SER A 407 15.95 4.93 -10.76
CA SER A 407 16.22 4.40 -9.42
C SER A 407 15.65 5.30 -8.31
N GLY A 408 15.07 4.68 -7.28
CA GLY A 408 14.68 5.35 -6.03
C GLY A 408 15.86 5.69 -5.12
N ALA A 409 17.09 5.32 -5.46
CA ALA A 409 18.30 5.82 -4.79
C ALA A 409 18.75 7.18 -5.37
N MET A 410 18.36 7.48 -6.62
CA MET A 410 18.73 8.70 -7.37
C MET A 410 17.60 9.75 -7.41
N GLY A 411 16.42 9.39 -6.91
CA GLY A 411 15.33 10.31 -6.56
C GLY A 411 14.81 9.92 -5.19
N VAL A 412 14.37 10.87 -4.37
CA VAL A 412 13.65 10.50 -3.14
C VAL A 412 12.49 11.48 -2.95
N PHE A 413 12.60 12.57 -2.19
CA PHE A 413 11.39 13.29 -1.79
C PHE A 413 11.11 14.60 -2.54
N ALA A 414 9.82 14.85 -2.77
CA ALA A 414 9.30 16.05 -3.41
C ALA A 414 7.92 16.43 -2.87
N SER A 415 7.65 17.73 -2.69
CA SER A 415 6.32 18.27 -2.35
C SER A 415 5.67 17.63 -1.11
N TRP A 416 6.46 17.29 -0.10
CA TRP A 416 6.00 16.61 1.12
C TRP A 416 6.74 17.11 2.36
N GLY A 417 6.02 17.40 3.45
CA GLY A 417 6.66 17.91 4.66
C GLY A 417 7.50 19.15 4.33
N ASP A 418 8.79 19.12 4.69
CA ASP A 418 9.75 20.14 4.24
C ASP A 418 10.72 19.67 3.15
N PHE A 419 10.41 18.55 2.48
CA PHE A 419 11.10 18.11 1.26
C PHE A 419 10.63 18.91 0.06
N ALA A 420 11.20 20.11 -0.10
CA ALA A 420 10.91 21.03 -1.19
C ALA A 420 9.39 21.23 -1.45
N PRO A 421 8.60 21.69 -0.44
CA PRO A 421 7.14 21.81 -0.54
C PRO A 421 6.66 22.83 -1.61
N ARG A 422 7.58 23.64 -2.14
CA ARG A 422 7.36 24.69 -3.15
C ARG A 422 8.06 24.39 -4.48
N ASN A 423 8.42 23.14 -4.75
CA ASN A 423 9.03 22.76 -6.05
C ASN A 423 8.05 22.95 -7.23
N SER A 424 8.42 22.49 -8.41
CA SER A 424 7.60 22.59 -9.62
C SER A 424 6.27 21.84 -9.57
N LYS A 425 6.14 20.82 -8.70
CA LYS A 425 4.99 19.90 -8.55
C LYS A 425 4.54 19.17 -9.82
N GLY A 426 5.24 19.36 -10.92
CA GLY A 426 5.05 18.73 -12.22
C GLY A 426 6.40 18.54 -12.92
N PHE A 427 6.36 17.89 -14.08
CA PHE A 427 7.56 17.59 -14.86
C PHE A 427 7.82 18.68 -15.91
N THR A 428 9.08 19.10 -16.03
CA THR A 428 9.54 19.97 -17.13
C THR A 428 9.87 19.13 -18.36
N VAL A 429 9.31 19.46 -19.51
CA VAL A 429 9.46 18.72 -20.77
C VAL A 429 10.76 19.09 -21.48
N TYR A 430 11.52 18.09 -21.93
CA TYR A 430 12.78 18.29 -22.66
C TYR A 430 12.77 17.72 -24.08
N ARG A 431 11.94 16.70 -24.36
CA ARG A 431 11.85 16.04 -25.68
C ARG A 431 10.39 15.97 -26.16
N PRO A 432 9.74 17.11 -26.42
CA PRO A 432 8.30 17.19 -26.74
C PRO A 432 7.90 16.44 -28.03
N GLU A 433 8.85 16.21 -28.94
CA GLU A 433 8.68 15.46 -30.19
C GLU A 433 8.51 13.94 -29.97
N HIS A 434 8.79 13.44 -28.78
CA HIS A 434 8.64 12.02 -28.46
C HIS A 434 7.16 11.62 -28.47
N TRP A 435 6.87 10.42 -28.98
CA TRP A 435 5.49 9.93 -29.18
C TRP A 435 4.63 9.91 -27.91
N VAL A 436 5.24 9.85 -26.72
CA VAL A 436 4.49 9.92 -25.45
C VAL A 436 3.72 11.22 -25.30
N PHE A 437 4.19 12.31 -25.94
CA PHE A 437 3.58 13.63 -25.89
C PHE A 437 2.67 13.93 -27.09
N GLU A 438 2.41 12.95 -27.96
CA GLU A 438 1.54 13.15 -29.12
C GLU A 438 0.14 13.67 -28.70
N GLY A 439 -0.37 14.66 -29.41
CA GLY A 439 -1.67 15.28 -29.11
C GLY A 439 -1.72 16.14 -27.84
N THR A 440 -0.58 16.39 -27.18
CA THR A 440 -0.51 17.29 -26.01
C THR A 440 -0.20 18.73 -26.40
N HIS A 441 0.49 18.95 -27.52
CA HIS A 441 1.10 20.22 -27.92
C HIS A 441 2.10 20.81 -26.90
N LEU A 442 2.57 20.00 -25.94
CA LEU A 442 3.61 20.43 -25.01
C LEU A 442 4.89 20.80 -25.76
N GLN A 443 5.56 21.86 -25.31
CA GLN A 443 6.80 22.36 -25.87
C GLN A 443 7.97 22.17 -24.91
N TYR A 444 9.18 22.36 -25.43
CA TYR A 444 10.40 22.36 -24.64
C TYR A 444 10.30 23.39 -23.50
N SER A 445 10.68 22.99 -22.29
CA SER A 445 10.62 23.76 -21.04
C SER A 445 9.23 24.00 -20.45
N GLU A 446 8.15 23.52 -21.05
CA GLU A 446 6.83 23.58 -20.41
C GLU A 446 6.71 22.58 -19.25
N VAL A 447 5.89 22.93 -18.26
CA VAL A 447 5.63 22.09 -17.09
C VAL A 447 4.22 21.54 -17.16
N PHE A 448 4.07 20.21 -17.03
CA PHE A 448 2.75 19.57 -16.96
C PHE A 448 2.49 18.89 -15.61
N GLY A 449 1.22 18.77 -15.26
CA GLY A 449 0.76 18.10 -14.03
C GLY A 449 1.00 18.85 -12.73
N ALA A 450 1.53 20.08 -12.78
CA ALA A 450 1.78 20.92 -11.60
C ALA A 450 0.50 21.24 -10.82
N GLU A 451 -0.61 21.56 -11.50
CA GLU A 451 -1.90 21.82 -10.86
C GLU A 451 -2.48 20.57 -10.16
N ALA A 452 -2.16 19.40 -10.71
CA ALA A 452 -2.54 18.12 -10.13
C ALA A 452 -1.50 17.57 -9.14
N ASN A 453 -0.42 18.31 -8.84
CA ASN A 453 0.67 17.93 -7.95
C ASN A 453 1.21 16.52 -8.22
N ILE A 454 1.43 16.16 -9.50
CA ILE A 454 1.81 14.79 -9.86
C ILE A 454 3.27 14.44 -9.52
N PHE A 455 4.14 15.45 -9.36
CA PHE A 455 5.52 15.25 -8.97
C PHE A 455 5.64 15.44 -7.45
N ALA A 456 5.40 14.36 -6.71
CA ALA A 456 5.32 14.46 -5.26
C ALA A 456 5.52 13.11 -4.56
N TYR A 457 5.69 13.19 -3.24
CA TYR A 457 6.02 12.13 -2.30
C TYR A 457 7.39 11.56 -2.60
N GLU A 458 7.43 10.41 -3.26
CA GLU A 458 8.66 9.77 -3.69
C GLU A 458 8.76 9.75 -5.22
N VAL A 459 9.97 10.00 -5.73
CA VAL A 459 10.26 10.07 -7.16
C VAL A 459 11.51 9.29 -7.50
N ASP A 460 11.60 8.79 -8.74
CA ASP A 460 12.75 8.00 -9.20
C ASP A 460 13.53 8.75 -10.28
N GLY A 461 14.85 8.77 -10.13
CA GLY A 461 15.76 9.53 -10.99
C GLY A 461 16.92 8.70 -11.52
N LEU A 462 17.91 9.41 -12.04
CA LEU A 462 19.20 8.89 -12.52
C LEU A 462 20.28 9.89 -12.13
N ASP A 463 21.53 9.46 -12.14
CA ASP A 463 22.63 10.41 -12.30
C ASP A 463 22.65 10.96 -13.73
N PHE A 464 22.74 12.29 -13.87
CA PHE A 464 22.52 12.95 -15.16
C PHE A 464 23.32 14.25 -15.33
N THR A 465 23.51 14.64 -16.59
CA THR A 465 24.15 15.90 -16.97
C THR A 465 23.39 16.59 -18.10
N PHE A 466 23.56 17.90 -18.23
CA PHE A 466 23.02 18.68 -19.34
C PHE A 466 24.05 18.84 -20.46
N ARG A 467 23.63 18.56 -21.69
CA ARG A 467 24.42 18.84 -22.91
C ARG A 467 23.55 19.60 -23.89
N HIS A 468 23.97 20.79 -24.27
CA HIS A 468 23.23 21.67 -25.20
C HIS A 468 21.75 21.86 -24.82
N GLY A 469 21.44 21.98 -23.53
CA GLY A 469 20.07 22.20 -23.03
C GLY A 469 19.24 20.93 -22.79
N LEU A 470 19.73 19.74 -23.13
CA LEU A 470 19.01 18.47 -22.91
C LEU A 470 19.65 17.64 -21.78
N PRO A 471 18.85 16.95 -20.95
CA PRO A 471 19.35 16.05 -19.93
C PRO A 471 19.73 14.69 -20.55
N TYR A 472 20.84 14.13 -20.08
CA TYR A 472 21.34 12.80 -20.46
C TYR A 472 21.79 12.04 -19.21
N PRO A 473 21.49 10.73 -19.11
CA PRO A 473 22.10 9.90 -18.07
C PRO A 473 23.63 9.90 -18.21
N THR A 474 24.34 9.87 -17.09
CA THR A 474 25.81 9.72 -17.09
C THR A 474 26.22 8.26 -17.25
N GLY A 475 25.46 7.35 -16.62
CA GLY A 475 25.80 5.93 -16.47
C GLY A 475 26.68 5.62 -15.26
N ASP A 476 27.07 6.63 -14.47
CA ASP A 476 27.93 6.45 -13.29
C ASP A 476 27.20 5.73 -12.15
N ASP A 477 25.87 5.78 -12.14
CA ASP A 477 24.96 5.02 -11.27
C ASP A 477 24.69 3.58 -11.75
N GLY A 478 25.34 3.16 -12.84
CA GLY A 478 25.14 1.85 -13.47
C GLY A 478 23.91 1.78 -14.39
N ALA A 479 23.26 2.91 -14.67
CA ALA A 479 22.19 2.96 -15.65
C ALA A 479 22.71 2.72 -17.09
N PRO A 480 21.93 2.05 -17.95
CA PRO A 480 22.27 1.87 -19.37
C PRO A 480 22.06 3.18 -20.15
N ALA A 481 22.98 4.13 -19.97
CA ALA A 481 22.89 5.50 -20.46
C ALA A 481 22.72 5.62 -21.98
N ASP A 482 23.19 4.64 -22.74
CA ASP A 482 23.06 4.57 -24.20
C ASP A 482 21.64 4.23 -24.68
N ARG A 483 20.79 3.71 -23.79
CA ARG A 483 19.42 3.26 -24.10
C ARG A 483 18.33 4.13 -23.48
N ILE A 484 18.64 4.93 -22.47
CA ILE A 484 17.63 5.70 -21.74
C ILE A 484 17.51 7.13 -22.30
N SER A 485 16.29 7.51 -22.66
CA SER A 485 15.93 8.89 -23.02
C SER A 485 15.16 9.55 -21.88
N ILE A 486 15.70 10.64 -21.32
CA ILE A 486 15.00 11.47 -20.31
C ILE A 486 14.03 12.41 -21.02
N LEU A 487 12.73 12.16 -20.96
CA LEU A 487 11.74 12.89 -21.74
C LEU A 487 11.26 14.16 -21.02
N ALA A 488 11.06 14.05 -19.71
CA ALA A 488 10.72 15.15 -18.82
C ALA A 488 11.29 14.87 -17.42
N MET A 489 11.59 15.90 -16.64
CA MET A 489 12.11 15.72 -15.28
C MET A 489 11.80 16.91 -14.36
N ALA A 490 11.94 16.69 -13.06
CA ALA A 490 12.01 17.73 -12.04
C ALA A 490 12.98 17.33 -10.93
N LEU A 491 13.38 18.30 -10.11
CA LEU A 491 14.37 18.11 -9.05
C LEU A 491 13.71 17.69 -7.73
N ALA A 492 14.43 16.88 -6.97
CA ALA A 492 14.03 16.35 -5.68
C ALA A 492 15.16 16.49 -4.65
N VAL A 493 14.84 16.19 -3.39
CA VAL A 493 15.79 16.30 -2.28
C VAL A 493 15.72 15.06 -1.40
N ASN A 494 16.85 14.72 -0.78
CA ASN A 494 16.95 13.56 0.13
C ASN A 494 17.04 13.98 1.60
N THR A 495 16.81 15.26 1.88
CA THR A 495 16.80 15.83 3.23
C THR A 495 15.75 16.93 3.34
N GLU A 496 15.12 17.02 4.51
CA GLU A 496 14.23 18.14 4.84
C GLU A 496 15.01 19.45 4.96
N GLY A 497 14.33 20.58 4.81
CA GLY A 497 14.90 21.89 5.13
C GLY A 497 15.11 22.02 6.64
N LEU A 498 16.23 21.50 7.15
CA LEU A 498 16.57 21.53 8.57
C LEU A 498 16.99 22.94 9.02
N PHE A 499 16.02 23.83 9.21
CA PHE A 499 16.24 25.17 9.74
C PHE A 499 16.42 25.14 11.27
N PRO A 500 17.40 25.90 11.81
CA PRO A 500 17.67 25.97 13.24
C PRO A 500 16.64 26.88 13.95
N VAL A 501 15.38 26.46 13.96
CA VAL A 501 14.26 27.18 14.57
C VAL A 501 13.70 26.36 15.72
N ASP A 502 13.58 26.99 16.89
CA ASP A 502 13.09 26.33 18.10
C ASP A 502 11.68 25.76 17.92
N GLY A 503 11.49 24.52 18.36
CA GLY A 503 10.18 23.84 18.39
C GLY A 503 9.71 23.23 17.06
N TRP A 504 10.47 23.35 15.97
CA TRP A 504 10.16 22.65 14.73
C TRP A 504 10.45 21.15 14.86
N ARG A 505 9.57 20.33 14.31
CA ARG A 505 9.69 18.88 14.30
C ARG A 505 9.70 18.38 12.87
N TYR A 506 10.74 17.64 12.52
CA TYR A 506 10.96 17.07 11.19
C TYR A 506 10.72 15.57 11.25
N TYR A 507 10.06 15.03 10.23
CA TYR A 507 9.65 13.63 10.22
C TYR A 507 10.82 12.68 9.92
N LEU A 508 11.56 12.96 8.85
CA LEU A 508 12.66 12.11 8.39
C LEU A 508 14.02 12.81 8.50
N GLY A 509 14.03 14.15 8.51
CA GLY A 509 15.25 14.95 8.62
C GLY A 509 16.28 14.65 7.53
N ASP A 510 17.47 14.19 7.93
CA ASP A 510 18.57 13.82 7.03
C ASP A 510 18.74 12.29 6.86
N SER A 511 17.86 11.49 7.47
CA SER A 511 17.94 10.02 7.43
C SER A 511 17.99 9.44 6.00
N PRO A 512 17.20 9.91 5.02
CA PRO A 512 17.26 9.37 3.66
C PRO A 512 18.60 9.67 2.98
N MET A 513 19.13 10.90 3.10
CA MET A 513 20.44 11.29 2.58
C MET A 513 21.57 10.43 3.17
N ARG A 514 21.56 10.21 4.49
CA ARG A 514 22.54 9.36 5.18
C ARG A 514 22.43 7.91 4.74
N GLY A 515 21.21 7.38 4.67
CA GLY A 515 20.94 6.04 4.16
C GLY A 515 21.55 5.87 2.78
N ASN A 516 21.21 6.74 1.83
CA ASN A 516 21.77 6.66 0.48
C ASN A 516 23.29 6.80 0.46
N ALA A 517 23.89 7.65 1.30
CA ALA A 517 25.34 7.80 1.36
C ALA A 517 26.04 6.48 1.75
N ILE A 518 25.56 5.83 2.81
CA ILE A 518 26.09 4.54 3.27
C ILE A 518 25.88 3.46 2.20
N ARG A 519 24.71 3.43 1.58
CA ARG A 519 24.32 2.37 0.65
C ARG A 519 25.07 2.44 -0.68
N LEU A 520 25.30 3.65 -1.19
CA LEU A 520 25.92 3.91 -2.48
C LEU A 520 27.44 4.08 -2.38
N TYR A 521 27.94 4.62 -1.28
CA TYR A 521 29.36 4.98 -1.11
C TYR A 521 30.05 4.28 0.06
N GLY A 522 29.31 3.64 0.97
CA GLY A 522 29.86 2.86 2.07
C GLY A 522 30.09 3.65 3.36
N ASP A 523 29.86 4.96 3.36
CA ASP A 523 30.04 5.84 4.52
C ASP A 523 29.08 7.05 4.50
N ASP A 524 29.00 7.76 5.63
CA ASP A 524 28.27 9.03 5.77
C ASP A 524 29.22 10.22 5.90
N SER A 525 30.39 10.16 5.24
CA SER A 525 31.33 11.27 5.21
C SER A 525 30.71 12.53 4.57
N PRO A 526 31.23 13.73 4.88
CA PRO A 526 30.73 14.96 4.25
C PRO A 526 30.74 14.93 2.71
N GLU A 527 31.68 14.20 2.09
CA GLU A 527 31.74 14.01 0.65
C GLU A 527 30.58 13.15 0.13
N SER A 528 30.35 12.00 0.76
CA SER A 528 29.25 11.08 0.40
C SER A 528 27.89 11.75 0.60
N LEU A 529 27.70 12.48 1.71
CA LEU A 529 26.48 13.23 1.97
C LEU A 529 26.24 14.36 0.96
N ALA A 530 27.30 15.00 0.46
CA ALA A 530 27.16 16.02 -0.57
C ALA A 530 26.65 15.42 -1.90
N LYS A 531 27.11 14.20 -2.24
CA LYS A 531 26.67 13.47 -3.44
C LYS A 531 25.22 13.00 -3.35
N THR A 532 24.74 12.65 -2.16
CA THR A 532 23.37 12.13 -1.98
C THR A 532 22.35 13.16 -1.50
N ARG A 533 22.71 14.44 -1.36
CA ARG A 533 21.78 15.46 -0.87
C ARG A 533 20.62 15.74 -1.82
N HIS A 534 20.91 15.73 -3.12
CA HIS A 534 19.97 16.10 -4.17
C HIS A 534 19.61 14.88 -5.00
N GLY A 535 18.40 14.89 -5.54
CA GLY A 535 17.92 13.86 -6.45
C GLY A 535 17.08 14.47 -7.56
N SER A 536 16.45 13.59 -8.34
CA SER A 536 15.51 13.99 -9.38
C SER A 536 14.42 12.96 -9.56
N GLY A 537 13.33 13.35 -10.20
CA GLY A 537 12.32 12.44 -10.70
C GLY A 537 12.19 12.60 -12.21
N MET A 538 12.06 11.49 -12.93
CA MET A 538 12.11 11.50 -14.40
C MET A 538 10.97 10.73 -15.04
N LEU A 539 10.46 11.25 -16.16
CA LEU A 539 9.75 10.49 -17.18
C LEU A 539 10.77 10.03 -18.22
N VAL A 540 10.98 8.72 -18.35
CA VAL A 540 11.96 8.12 -19.25
C VAL A 540 11.33 7.12 -20.22
N HIS A 541 12.00 6.93 -21.36
CA HIS A 541 11.77 5.80 -22.26
C HIS A 541 13.07 5.01 -22.43
N MET A 542 12.98 3.69 -22.34
CA MET A 542 14.10 2.77 -22.46
C MET A 542 13.72 1.55 -23.31
N PRO A 543 14.21 1.43 -24.54
CA PRO A 543 14.19 0.17 -25.29
C PRO A 543 15.00 -0.90 -24.55
N LYS A 544 14.46 -2.12 -24.45
CA LYS A 544 15.12 -3.25 -23.79
C LYS A 544 14.81 -4.57 -24.49
N GLY A 545 15.83 -5.18 -25.08
CA GLY A 545 15.67 -6.37 -25.92
C GLY A 545 14.72 -6.09 -27.09
N GLN A 546 13.67 -6.89 -27.23
CA GLN A 546 12.63 -6.69 -28.24
C GLN A 546 11.48 -5.81 -27.75
N GLY A 547 11.47 -5.44 -26.47
CA GLY A 547 10.44 -4.64 -25.82
C GLY A 547 10.89 -3.25 -25.45
N GLU A 548 10.09 -2.58 -24.62
CA GLU A 548 10.34 -1.22 -24.18
C GLU A 548 9.70 -0.93 -22.83
N VAL A 549 10.32 0.01 -22.09
CA VAL A 549 9.87 0.50 -20.80
C VAL A 549 9.60 1.99 -20.90
N VAL A 550 8.45 2.44 -20.40
CA VAL A 550 8.19 3.85 -20.11
C VAL A 550 7.93 3.96 -18.62
N THR A 551 8.70 4.82 -17.96
CA THR A 551 8.56 5.06 -16.52
C THR A 551 8.35 6.54 -16.25
N ALA A 552 7.24 6.89 -15.61
CA ALA A 552 7.06 8.15 -14.92
C ALA A 552 7.38 7.93 -13.44
N GLY A 553 8.61 8.28 -13.03
CA GLY A 553 9.15 8.01 -11.71
C GLY A 553 8.57 8.90 -10.62
N THR A 554 7.31 8.68 -10.24
CA THR A 554 6.66 9.37 -9.11
C THR A 554 5.47 8.59 -8.56
N CYS A 555 5.31 8.61 -7.23
CA CYS A 555 4.17 7.99 -6.55
C CYS A 555 2.83 8.66 -6.84
N GLU A 556 2.83 9.95 -7.22
CA GLU A 556 1.61 10.76 -7.34
C GLU A 556 1.14 10.97 -8.79
N TRP A 557 1.68 10.23 -9.78
CA TRP A 557 1.20 10.30 -11.18
C TRP A 557 -0.31 10.12 -11.29
N LEU A 558 -0.85 9.17 -10.53
CA LEU A 558 -2.27 8.85 -10.46
C LEU A 558 -3.16 10.02 -10.02
N MET A 559 -2.59 11.08 -9.42
CA MET A 559 -3.36 12.26 -9.04
C MET A 559 -3.74 13.10 -10.23
N GLY A 560 -2.91 13.13 -11.28
CA GLY A 560 -3.30 13.71 -12.55
C GLY A 560 -4.50 12.96 -13.15
N LEU A 561 -4.49 11.63 -13.07
CA LEU A 561 -5.60 10.80 -13.54
C LEU A 561 -6.89 11.02 -12.72
N LYS A 562 -6.78 11.02 -11.38
CA LYS A 562 -7.92 11.25 -10.48
C LYS A 562 -8.52 12.65 -10.64
N ARG A 563 -7.67 13.66 -10.86
CA ARG A 563 -8.07 15.08 -11.01
C ARG A 563 -8.39 15.45 -12.46
N ASN A 564 -8.32 14.50 -13.38
CA ASN A 564 -8.54 14.71 -14.82
C ASN A 564 -7.59 15.77 -15.43
N ASP A 565 -6.33 15.80 -15.00
CA ASP A 565 -5.29 16.60 -15.63
C ASP A 565 -5.11 16.14 -17.08
N PHE A 566 -5.33 17.07 -18.03
CA PHE A 566 -5.36 16.76 -19.44
C PHE A 566 -4.06 16.08 -19.92
N PHE A 567 -2.90 16.63 -19.54
CA PHE A 567 -1.61 16.14 -19.99
C PHE A 567 -1.30 14.75 -19.43
N THR A 568 -1.50 14.55 -18.13
CA THR A 568 -1.28 13.25 -17.48
C THR A 568 -2.19 12.19 -18.08
N CYS A 569 -3.47 12.49 -18.29
CA CYS A 569 -4.41 11.56 -18.93
C CYS A 569 -3.97 11.22 -20.36
N ARG A 570 -3.64 12.24 -21.18
CA ARG A 570 -3.24 12.06 -22.59
C ARG A 570 -1.96 11.24 -22.71
N ILE A 571 -0.91 11.59 -21.95
CA ILE A 571 0.37 10.87 -21.95
C ILE A 571 0.15 9.41 -21.52
N THR A 572 -0.65 9.17 -20.47
CA THR A 572 -0.95 7.81 -20.02
C THR A 572 -1.67 7.02 -21.11
N ARG A 573 -2.63 7.62 -21.82
CA ARG A 573 -3.31 6.97 -22.95
C ARG A 573 -2.37 6.67 -24.11
N ASN A 574 -1.52 7.62 -24.50
CA ASN A 574 -0.54 7.39 -25.57
C ASN A 574 0.35 6.16 -25.27
N VAL A 575 0.82 6.02 -24.02
CA VAL A 575 1.61 4.87 -23.58
C VAL A 575 0.80 3.57 -23.66
N LEU A 576 -0.38 3.54 -23.05
CA LEU A 576 -1.19 2.32 -22.98
C LEU A 576 -1.70 1.87 -24.37
N ASP A 577 -2.13 2.81 -25.22
CA ASP A 577 -2.59 2.51 -26.58
C ASP A 577 -1.46 1.93 -27.42
N ARG A 578 -0.26 2.54 -27.37
CA ARG A 578 0.92 2.02 -28.07
C ARG A 578 1.36 0.66 -27.53
N PHE A 579 1.21 0.42 -26.23
CA PHE A 579 1.69 -0.82 -25.62
C PHE A 579 0.72 -1.98 -25.81
N THR A 580 -0.56 -1.70 -26.08
CA THR A 580 -1.60 -2.72 -26.26
C THR A 580 -1.99 -2.97 -27.73
N ALA A 581 -1.48 -2.15 -28.66
CA ALA A 581 -1.64 -2.32 -30.11
C ALA A 581 -1.36 -3.76 -30.60
#